data_AF-A0A1Y3N7V9-F1
#
_entry.id   AF-A0A1Y3N7V9-F1
#
_cell.length_a   1.000
_cell.length_b   1.000
_cell.length_c   1.000
_cell.angle_alpha   90.00
_cell.angle_beta   90.00
_cell.angle_gamma   90.00
#
_symmetry.space_group_name_H-M   'P 1'
#
loop_
_entity.id
_entity.type
_entity.pdbx_description
1 polymer ?
#
loop_
_entity_poly.entity_id
_entity_poly.type
_entity_poly.pdbx_seq_one_letter_code
_entity_poly.pdbx_strand_id
1 'polypeptide(L)'
;ENYHDKINFNFKDIKIDVSYCYDHQISLYNNNILHCKNAICNSDCSSKGICIAGIDNEHNDPNKNICKCNEGFQGDICEKKIIADFRIVDDTGFKQILHMSFGTIIYFLSYLFITYMDFAGCVLNFLFKHIGISTILFLCYRNLVINYRLGQRKRDESKFKFLKAELEQQQDEDVYAYPMNNCSNYMKSTDLKNFQIKDSVLTLKSEVKSENSSGWLYEMNDSYHKKIKIIIYSIKFIKSNGNENENDNLIKNKNVHVFKCNLDDPDLFYNAIYFLITILILTIGRIASGFELIYNYVIYITYSSYIAIITGPIMNLFSSTAFEEQRYSRIIYEVTINSICYLSIFIILSWDKVYYIIKRAGNKPTNYFIYKRHEKCLIHNSISCGCKLNDYVRENLLQNIDVGINVYKKSSNLILK
;
A
#
# COMPACT_ATOMS: atom_id res chain seq x y z
N GLU A 1 -7.64 -8.34 70.61
CA GLU A 1 -7.61 -9.80 70.40
C GLU A 1 -6.32 -10.16 69.68
N ASN A 2 -5.25 -10.38 70.46
CA ASN A 2 -3.96 -10.83 69.94
C ASN A 2 -3.96 -12.35 70.01
N TYR A 3 -4.05 -13.03 68.86
CA TYR A 3 -3.88 -14.47 68.80
C TYR A 3 -2.41 -14.81 69.10
N HIS A 4 -2.17 -15.34 70.30
CA HIS A 4 -0.86 -15.85 70.75
C HIS A 4 -0.64 -17.34 70.41
N ASP A 5 -1.55 -17.95 69.66
CA ASP A 5 -1.47 -19.36 69.30
C ASP A 5 -0.61 -19.59 68.05
N LYS A 6 0.23 -20.62 68.09
CA LYS A 6 1.00 -21.09 66.93
C LYS A 6 0.04 -21.56 65.84
N ILE A 7 -0.03 -20.81 64.75
CA ILE A 7 -0.74 -21.24 63.54
C ILE A 7 0.07 -22.38 62.91
N ASN A 8 -0.42 -23.61 63.04
CA ASN A 8 0.13 -24.79 62.37
C ASN A 8 -0.58 -25.01 61.03
N PHE A 9 0.14 -24.87 59.93
CA PHE A 9 -0.37 -25.20 58.59
C PHE A 9 -0.10 -26.68 58.30
N ASN A 10 -1.10 -27.54 58.48
CA ASN A 10 -1.06 -28.97 58.15
C ASN A 10 -1.65 -29.22 56.76
N PHE A 11 -0.90 -28.85 55.71
CA PHE A 11 -1.23 -29.27 54.34
C PHE A 11 -0.40 -30.51 54.00
N LYS A 12 -1.04 -31.59 53.55
CA LYS A 12 -0.35 -32.83 53.16
C LYS A 12 0.47 -32.64 51.88
N ASP A 13 -0.08 -31.91 50.92
CA ASP A 13 0.56 -31.61 49.64
C ASP A 13 0.32 -30.14 49.28
N ILE A 14 1.38 -29.43 48.91
CA ILE A 14 1.29 -28.07 48.38
C ILE A 14 1.55 -28.18 46.88
N LYS A 15 0.51 -27.98 46.07
CA LYS A 15 0.67 -27.86 44.61
C LYS A 15 1.24 -26.48 44.29
N ILE A 16 2.53 -26.44 43.97
CA ILE A 16 3.21 -25.23 43.52
C ILE A 16 3.14 -25.20 42.01
N ASP A 17 2.69 -24.07 41.48
CA ASP A 17 2.71 -23.81 40.06
C ASP A 17 3.85 -22.89 39.69
N VAL A 18 4.71 -23.34 38.79
CA VAL A 18 5.90 -22.61 38.38
C VAL A 18 5.69 -22.15 36.95
N SER A 19 5.34 -20.88 36.79
CA SER A 19 5.29 -20.23 35.48
C SER A 19 6.69 -20.14 34.88
N TYR A 20 6.80 -20.36 33.56
CA TYR A 20 8.04 -20.11 32.82
C TYR A 20 8.45 -18.65 32.86
N CYS A 21 9.75 -18.39 32.65
CA CYS A 21 10.26 -17.04 32.49
C CYS A 21 9.74 -16.39 31.20
N TYR A 22 9.50 -15.08 31.23
CA TYR A 22 9.15 -14.33 30.02
C TYR A 22 10.33 -14.28 29.03
N ASP A 23 10.06 -14.03 27.74
CA ASP A 23 11.09 -14.03 26.68
C ASP A 23 12.30 -13.09 26.93
N HIS A 24 12.14 -12.05 27.74
CA HIS A 24 13.21 -11.09 28.10
C HIS A 24 13.94 -11.46 29.40
N GLN A 25 13.62 -12.62 29.98
CA GLN A 25 14.16 -13.12 31.24
C GLN A 25 14.96 -14.40 31.02
N ILE A 26 16.05 -14.53 31.78
CA ILE A 26 16.90 -15.71 31.83
C ILE A 26 16.42 -16.61 32.96
N SER A 27 16.21 -17.89 32.62
CA SER A 27 15.99 -18.96 33.58
C SER A 27 17.30 -19.36 34.25
N LEU A 28 17.38 -19.16 35.56
CA LEU A 28 18.51 -19.55 36.40
C LEU A 28 18.02 -20.57 37.42
N TYR A 29 18.77 -21.65 37.62
CA TYR A 29 18.45 -22.62 38.68
C TYR A 29 19.39 -22.41 39.86
N ASN A 30 18.84 -22.09 41.03
CA ASN A 30 19.58 -22.06 42.28
C ASN A 30 18.95 -23.07 43.23
N ASN A 31 19.71 -24.08 43.65
CA ASN A 31 19.20 -25.19 44.48
C ASN A 31 17.92 -25.85 43.91
N ASN A 32 17.90 -26.10 42.59
CA ASN A 32 16.75 -26.66 41.85
C ASN A 32 15.50 -25.77 41.81
N ILE A 33 15.57 -24.51 42.26
CA ILE A 33 14.48 -23.54 42.14
C ILE A 33 14.73 -22.68 40.91
N LEU A 34 13.72 -22.61 40.02
CA LEU A 34 13.74 -21.73 38.86
C LEU A 34 13.60 -20.27 39.31
N HIS A 35 14.57 -19.45 38.93
CA HIS A 35 14.57 -18.01 39.12
C HIS A 35 14.63 -17.33 37.75
N CYS A 36 13.72 -16.39 37.52
CA CYS A 36 13.72 -15.58 36.31
C CYS A 36 14.39 -14.23 36.62
N LYS A 37 15.45 -13.88 35.90
CA LYS A 37 16.09 -12.56 35.97
C LYS A 37 16.05 -11.88 34.62
N ASN A 38 15.81 -10.58 34.58
CA ASN A 38 15.92 -9.82 33.33
C ASN A 38 17.33 -9.94 32.75
N ALA A 39 17.43 -10.09 31.43
CA ALA A 39 18.71 -10.10 30.74
C ALA A 39 19.46 -8.78 30.99
N ILE A 40 20.72 -8.85 31.40
CA ILE A 40 21.56 -7.67 31.61
C ILE A 40 22.04 -7.21 30.23
N CYS A 41 21.76 -5.95 29.92
CA CYS A 41 22.22 -5.33 28.69
C CYS A 41 23.68 -4.89 28.79
N ASN A 42 24.39 -5.01 27.67
CA ASN A 42 25.57 -4.19 27.43
C ASN A 42 25.17 -2.70 27.55
N SER A 43 26.03 -1.87 28.16
CA SER A 43 25.78 -0.43 28.39
C SER A 43 25.35 0.31 27.12
N ASP A 44 25.82 -0.13 25.96
CA ASP A 44 25.51 0.49 24.67
C ASP A 44 24.06 0.24 24.21
N CYS A 45 23.45 -0.86 24.67
CA CYS A 45 22.08 -1.26 24.34
C CYS A 45 21.02 -0.57 25.24
N SER A 46 21.34 -0.30 26.50
CA SER A 46 20.38 -0.01 27.58
C SER A 46 19.42 1.18 27.36
N SER A 47 19.76 2.13 26.48
CA SER A 47 18.87 3.26 26.16
C SER A 47 18.13 3.13 24.82
N LYS A 48 18.53 2.18 23.97
CA LYS A 48 18.08 2.09 22.57
C LYS A 48 17.40 0.76 22.23
N GLY A 49 17.41 -0.20 23.14
CA GLY A 49 16.78 -1.51 22.95
C GLY A 49 16.36 -2.19 24.26
N ILE A 50 15.83 -3.40 24.11
CA ILE A 50 15.49 -4.35 25.16
C ILE A 50 16.41 -5.56 24.99
N CYS A 51 16.99 -6.07 26.06
CA CYS A 51 17.81 -7.27 25.96
C CYS A 51 17.00 -8.54 26.10
N ILE A 52 17.37 -9.51 25.28
CA ILE A 52 16.83 -10.85 25.24
C ILE A 52 17.96 -11.82 25.62
N ALA A 53 17.60 -12.87 26.35
CA ALA A 53 18.51 -13.94 26.73
C ALA A 53 19.16 -14.57 25.47
N GLY A 54 20.48 -14.73 25.48
CA GLY A 54 21.16 -15.58 24.50
C GLY A 54 20.89 -17.07 24.78
N ILE A 55 20.92 -17.91 23.74
CA ILE A 55 20.62 -19.36 23.83
C ILE A 55 21.51 -20.09 24.86
N ASP A 56 22.75 -19.62 25.06
CA ASP A 56 23.74 -20.24 25.95
C ASP A 56 24.25 -19.30 27.06
N ASN A 57 23.32 -18.57 27.70
CA ASN A 57 23.66 -17.56 28.71
C ASN A 57 23.20 -17.88 30.14
N GLU A 58 23.67 -19.00 30.68
CA GLU A 58 23.36 -19.47 32.05
C GLU A 58 23.81 -18.51 33.17
N HIS A 59 24.69 -17.55 32.87
CA HIS A 59 25.24 -16.62 33.86
C HIS A 59 24.81 -15.17 33.65
N ASN A 60 23.88 -14.92 32.72
CA ASN A 60 23.42 -13.57 32.38
C ASN A 60 24.57 -12.62 32.01
N ASP A 61 25.57 -13.14 31.29
CA ASP A 61 26.69 -12.37 30.74
C ASP A 61 26.14 -11.34 29.74
N PRO A 62 26.35 -10.03 29.96
CA PRO A 62 25.85 -8.98 29.07
C PRO A 62 26.31 -9.11 27.62
N ASN A 63 27.47 -9.74 27.38
CA ASN A 63 28.03 -9.91 26.04
C ASN A 63 27.41 -11.06 25.25
N LYS A 64 26.71 -11.97 25.94
CA LYS A 64 25.99 -13.10 25.32
C LYS A 64 24.51 -12.83 25.11
N ASN A 65 23.99 -11.74 25.68
CA ASN A 65 22.61 -11.33 25.49
C ASN A 65 22.42 -10.58 24.16
N ILE A 66 21.25 -10.75 23.55
CA ILE A 66 20.91 -10.16 22.26
C ILE A 66 20.19 -8.83 22.51
N CYS A 67 20.69 -7.73 21.92
CA CYS A 67 20.02 -6.44 21.98
C CYS A 67 18.92 -6.37 20.91
N LYS A 68 17.65 -6.37 21.32
CA LYS A 68 16.51 -6.13 20.43
C LYS A 68 16.21 -4.64 20.41
N CYS A 69 16.47 -3.99 19.28
CA CYS A 69 16.30 -2.55 19.15
C CYS A 69 14.86 -2.08 19.32
N ASN A 70 14.71 -0.93 19.99
CA ASN A 70 13.46 -0.20 20.01
C ASN A 70 13.13 0.32 18.60
N GLU A 71 11.84 0.60 18.34
CA GLU A 71 11.42 1.18 17.06
C GLU A 71 12.27 2.42 16.73
N GLY A 72 12.93 2.41 15.57
CA GLY A 72 13.78 3.51 15.10
C GLY A 72 15.29 3.32 15.30
N PHE A 73 15.75 2.16 15.77
CA PHE A 73 17.17 1.79 15.84
C PHE A 73 17.43 0.44 15.18
N GLN A 74 18.65 0.24 14.67
CA GLN A 74 19.14 -1.01 14.07
C GLN A 74 20.63 -1.20 14.40
N GLY A 75 21.14 -2.39 14.11
CA GLY A 75 22.50 -2.82 14.44
C GLY A 75 22.51 -3.76 15.64
N ASP A 76 23.63 -4.46 15.85
CA ASP A 76 23.75 -5.50 16.87
C ASP A 76 23.62 -4.94 18.30
N ILE A 77 23.90 -3.64 18.47
CA ILE A 77 23.77 -2.90 19.73
C ILE A 77 22.88 -1.66 19.57
N CYS A 78 22.07 -1.60 18.51
CA CYS A 78 21.13 -0.51 18.23
C CYS A 78 21.81 0.86 18.08
N GLU A 79 23.06 0.87 17.62
CA GLU A 79 23.89 2.06 17.48
C GLU A 79 23.43 2.93 16.31
N LYS A 80 22.88 2.32 15.26
CA LYS A 80 22.40 3.04 14.08
C LYS A 80 20.97 3.47 14.31
N LYS A 81 20.78 4.77 14.57
CA LYS A 81 19.46 5.38 14.48
C LYS A 81 18.97 5.20 13.04
N ILE A 82 17.81 4.58 12.88
CA ILE A 82 17.12 4.54 11.60
C ILE A 82 16.64 5.96 11.33
N ILE A 83 17.45 6.74 10.61
CA ILE A 83 17.07 8.05 10.10
C ILE A 83 16.10 7.77 8.95
N ALA A 84 14.84 7.51 9.32
CA ALA A 84 13.71 7.23 8.46
C ALA A 84 14.05 6.35 7.24
N ASP A 85 14.03 5.04 7.43
CA ASP A 85 14.11 4.09 6.33
C ASP A 85 12.80 4.08 5.53
N PHE A 86 12.62 5.11 4.70
CA PHE A 86 11.44 5.32 3.89
C PHE A 86 11.30 4.30 2.75
N ARG A 87 11.92 3.12 2.81
CA ARG A 87 11.98 2.10 1.74
C ARG A 87 10.68 1.84 0.95
N ILE A 88 9.51 2.02 1.55
CA ILE A 88 8.21 1.86 0.87
C ILE A 88 7.74 3.18 0.23
N VAL A 89 7.94 4.29 0.93
CA VAL A 89 7.59 5.65 0.48
C VAL A 89 8.56 6.14 -0.60
N ASP A 90 9.85 5.89 -0.45
CA ASP A 90 10.92 6.33 -1.36
C ASP A 90 10.82 5.66 -2.75
N ASP A 91 10.55 4.36 -2.78
CA ASP A 91 10.67 3.59 -4.03
C ASP A 91 9.45 3.73 -4.94
N THR A 92 8.23 3.65 -4.40
CA THR A 92 7.00 3.57 -5.21
C THR A 92 6.09 4.77 -5.03
N GLY A 93 5.82 5.17 -3.79
CA GLY A 93 4.93 6.31 -3.49
C GLY A 93 5.47 7.65 -3.97
N PHE A 94 6.74 7.94 -3.69
CA PHE A 94 7.36 9.21 -4.06
C PHE A 94 7.46 9.39 -5.57
N LYS A 95 7.96 8.37 -6.29
CA LYS A 95 8.01 8.40 -7.76
C LYS A 95 6.64 8.57 -8.39
N GLN A 96 5.60 7.94 -7.83
CA GLN A 96 4.23 8.12 -8.28
C GLN A 96 3.74 9.55 -8.06
N ILE A 97 3.97 10.13 -6.87
CA ILE A 97 3.61 11.52 -6.59
C ILE A 97 4.35 12.48 -7.53
N LEU A 98 5.64 12.27 -7.75
CA LEU A 98 6.43 13.12 -8.67
C LEU A 98 5.89 13.05 -10.10
N HIS A 99 5.52 11.85 -10.57
CA HIS A 99 4.93 11.68 -11.90
C HIS A 99 3.52 12.30 -11.99
N MET A 100 2.73 12.19 -10.92
CA MET A 100 1.43 12.85 -10.81
C MET A 100 1.59 14.38 -10.85
N SER A 101 2.50 14.93 -10.05
CA SER A 101 2.85 16.36 -10.03
C SER A 101 3.29 16.83 -11.40
N PHE A 102 4.13 16.06 -12.10
CA PHE A 102 4.57 16.38 -13.45
C PHE A 102 3.39 16.48 -14.43
N GLY A 103 2.47 15.50 -14.42
CA GLY A 103 1.25 15.55 -15.24
C GLY A 103 0.37 16.75 -14.92
N THR A 104 0.19 17.05 -13.64
CA THR A 104 -0.58 18.21 -13.16
C THR A 104 0.07 19.54 -13.57
N ILE A 105 1.39 19.67 -13.44
CA ILE A 105 2.14 20.87 -13.86
C ILE A 105 2.01 21.08 -15.37
N ILE A 106 2.20 20.03 -16.19
CA ILE A 106 2.01 20.13 -17.65
C ILE A 106 0.60 20.57 -17.98
N TYR A 107 -0.41 20.01 -17.30
CA TYR A 107 -1.79 20.44 -17.48
C TYR A 107 -1.96 21.93 -17.17
N PHE A 108 -1.46 22.43 -16.04
CA PHE A 108 -1.56 23.85 -15.70
C PHE A 108 -0.73 24.77 -16.61
N LEU A 109 0.39 24.29 -17.16
CA LEU A 109 1.16 25.02 -18.18
C LEU A 109 0.35 25.27 -19.45
N SER A 110 -0.62 24.42 -19.79
CA SER A 110 -1.52 24.66 -20.93
C SER A 110 -2.28 25.97 -20.81
N TYR A 111 -2.61 26.40 -19.59
CA TYR A 111 -3.36 27.63 -19.36
C TYR A 111 -2.60 28.90 -19.75
N LEU A 112 -1.27 28.86 -19.83
CA LEU A 112 -0.48 29.98 -20.35
C LEU A 112 -0.79 30.27 -21.83
N PHE A 113 -1.34 29.29 -22.54
CA PHE A 113 -1.63 29.36 -23.96
C PHE A 113 -3.14 29.45 -24.25
N ILE A 114 -3.99 29.64 -23.23
CA ILE A 114 -5.44 29.59 -23.40
C ILE A 114 -6.03 30.80 -24.13
N THR A 115 -5.41 31.97 -23.97
CA THR A 115 -5.78 33.20 -24.68
C THR A 115 -5.13 33.29 -26.05
N TYR A 116 -4.85 32.14 -26.68
CA TYR A 116 -4.10 32.03 -27.92
C TYR A 116 -4.54 33.07 -28.95
N MET A 117 -3.57 33.87 -29.41
CA MET A 117 -3.78 34.89 -30.45
C MET A 117 -3.49 34.34 -31.85
N ASP A 118 -2.84 33.17 -31.92
CA ASP A 118 -2.37 32.52 -33.12
C ASP A 118 -2.60 30.99 -33.06
N PHE A 119 -2.35 30.33 -34.20
CA PHE A 119 -2.47 28.88 -34.31
C PHE A 119 -1.48 28.15 -33.40
N ALA A 120 -0.24 28.65 -33.29
CA ALA A 120 0.81 28.04 -32.48
C ALA A 120 0.42 27.96 -30.99
N GLY A 121 -0.13 29.04 -30.44
CA GLY A 121 -0.68 29.06 -29.09
C GLY A 121 -1.80 28.02 -28.91
N CYS A 122 -2.70 27.89 -29.89
CA CYS A 122 -3.74 26.87 -29.78
C CYS A 122 -3.17 25.44 -29.79
N VAL A 123 -2.20 25.15 -30.67
CA VAL A 123 -1.53 23.85 -30.73
C VAL A 123 -0.83 23.54 -29.40
N LEU A 124 -0.13 24.52 -28.81
CA LEU A 124 0.55 24.34 -27.52
C LEU A 124 -0.43 24.11 -26.37
N ASN A 125 -1.53 24.87 -26.32
CA ASN A 125 -2.60 24.65 -25.34
C ASN A 125 -3.16 23.22 -25.45
N PHE A 126 -3.55 22.81 -26.67
CA PHE A 126 -4.06 21.47 -26.96
C PHE A 126 -3.06 20.38 -26.53
N LEU A 127 -1.79 20.47 -26.97
CA LEU A 127 -0.77 19.48 -26.66
C LEU A 127 -0.50 19.36 -25.16
N PHE A 128 -0.25 20.47 -24.45
CA PHE A 128 0.04 20.41 -23.02
C PHE A 128 -1.17 19.93 -22.21
N LYS A 129 -2.38 20.40 -22.53
CA LYS A 129 -3.61 19.93 -21.89
C LYS A 129 -3.72 18.41 -21.99
N HIS A 130 -3.65 17.86 -23.21
CA HIS A 130 -3.84 16.43 -23.44
C HIS A 130 -2.67 15.58 -22.91
N ILE A 131 -1.42 16.05 -22.99
CA ILE A 131 -0.26 15.34 -22.41
C ILE A 131 -0.41 15.25 -20.89
N GLY A 132 -0.79 16.34 -20.22
CA GLY A 132 -1.00 16.37 -18.77
C GLY A 132 -2.08 15.40 -18.33
N ILE A 133 -3.28 15.48 -18.94
CA ILE A 133 -4.42 14.60 -18.62
C ILE A 133 -4.07 13.13 -18.88
N SER A 134 -3.46 12.84 -20.04
CA SER A 134 -3.08 11.47 -20.41
C SER A 134 -2.06 10.89 -19.43
N THR A 135 -1.12 11.70 -18.95
CA THR A 135 -0.11 11.30 -17.96
C THR A 135 -0.78 10.91 -16.63
N ILE A 136 -1.71 11.73 -16.15
CA ILE A 136 -2.48 11.47 -14.91
C ILE A 136 -3.29 10.19 -15.04
N LEU A 137 -4.11 10.06 -16.10
CA LEU A 137 -4.97 8.89 -16.32
C LEU A 137 -4.15 7.62 -16.48
N PHE A 138 -3.02 7.69 -17.20
CA PHE A 138 -2.14 6.55 -17.37
C PHE A 138 -1.52 6.10 -16.04
N LEU A 139 -1.09 7.03 -15.20
CA LEU A 139 -0.55 6.71 -13.88
C LEU A 139 -1.60 5.99 -13.02
N CYS A 140 -2.83 6.51 -12.99
CA CYS A 140 -3.96 5.88 -12.30
C CYS A 140 -4.22 4.46 -12.82
N TYR A 141 -4.35 4.31 -14.14
CA TYR A 141 -4.56 3.02 -14.78
C TYR A 141 -3.44 2.02 -14.46
N ARG A 142 -2.17 2.41 -14.63
CA ARG A 142 -1.00 1.56 -14.36
C ARG A 142 -1.00 1.07 -12.93
N ASN A 143 -1.11 1.99 -11.97
CA ASN A 143 -1.06 1.63 -10.56
C ASN A 143 -2.20 0.67 -10.19
N LEU A 144 -3.38 0.90 -10.75
CA LEU A 144 -4.56 0.10 -10.48
C LEU A 144 -4.47 -1.30 -11.12
N VAL A 145 -3.95 -1.42 -12.34
CA VAL A 145 -3.68 -2.73 -13.00
C VAL A 145 -2.65 -3.54 -12.21
N ILE A 146 -1.57 -2.92 -11.73
CA ILE A 146 -0.56 -3.60 -10.90
C ILE A 146 -1.23 -4.16 -9.64
N ASN A 147 -2.03 -3.36 -8.94
CA ASN A 147 -2.73 -3.81 -7.73
C ASN A 147 -3.77 -4.89 -8.02
N TYR A 148 -4.52 -4.77 -9.11
CA TYR A 148 -5.52 -5.76 -9.50
C TYR A 148 -4.86 -7.13 -9.76
N ARG A 149 -3.67 -7.16 -10.38
CA ARG A 149 -2.96 -8.40 -10.68
C ARG A 149 -2.23 -9.00 -9.48
N LEU A 150 -1.65 -8.16 -8.63
CA LEU A 150 -0.90 -8.60 -7.45
C LEU A 150 -1.79 -8.84 -6.24
N GLY A 151 -2.99 -8.26 -6.21
CA GLY A 151 -3.98 -8.48 -5.19
C GLY A 151 -4.39 -9.94 -5.13
N GLN A 152 -4.64 -10.42 -3.91
CA GLN A 152 -5.20 -11.75 -3.71
C GLN A 152 -6.71 -11.65 -3.63
N ARG A 153 -7.42 -12.40 -4.47
CA ARG A 153 -8.89 -12.43 -4.40
C ARG A 153 -9.27 -12.95 -3.02
N LYS A 154 -10.18 -12.26 -2.34
CA LYS A 154 -10.86 -12.75 -1.12
C LYS A 154 -11.33 -14.17 -1.42
N ARG A 155 -10.63 -15.17 -0.89
CA ARG A 155 -11.12 -16.55 -0.98
C ARG A 155 -12.31 -16.62 -0.05
N ASP A 156 -13.34 -17.35 -0.45
CA ASP A 156 -14.39 -17.71 0.48
C ASP A 156 -13.73 -18.31 1.73
N GLU A 157 -14.08 -17.75 2.89
CA GLU A 157 -13.51 -18.05 4.22
C GLU A 157 -13.45 -19.57 4.50
N SER A 158 -14.24 -20.36 3.77
CA SER A 158 -14.22 -21.82 3.75
C SER A 158 -12.84 -22.46 3.54
N LYS A 159 -11.90 -21.84 2.80
CA LYS A 159 -10.56 -22.41 2.59
C LYS A 159 -9.54 -22.12 3.70
N PHE A 160 -9.85 -21.23 4.64
CA PHE A 160 -9.03 -21.05 5.84
C PHE A 160 -9.49 -21.93 7.01
N LYS A 161 -10.57 -22.73 6.83
CA LYS A 161 -10.98 -23.75 7.81
C LYS A 161 -9.94 -24.83 8.06
N PHE A 162 -8.95 -25.01 7.19
CA PHE A 162 -7.97 -26.09 7.33
C PHE A 162 -7.06 -25.94 8.54
N LEU A 163 -6.70 -24.72 8.96
CA LEU A 163 -5.95 -24.53 10.22
C LEU A 163 -6.85 -24.62 11.46
N LYS A 164 -8.12 -24.24 11.34
CA LYS A 164 -9.08 -24.32 12.45
C LYS A 164 -9.43 -25.77 12.77
N ALA A 165 -9.60 -26.61 11.74
CA ALA A 165 -9.91 -28.03 11.91
C ALA A 165 -8.73 -28.82 12.49
N GLU A 166 -7.48 -28.49 12.17
CA GLU A 166 -6.31 -29.12 12.80
C GLU A 166 -6.13 -28.69 14.27
N LEU A 167 -6.46 -27.44 14.60
CA LEU A 167 -6.46 -26.95 15.99
C LEU A 167 -7.67 -27.47 16.81
N GLU A 168 -8.82 -27.66 16.17
CA GLU A 168 -10.04 -28.20 16.80
C GLU A 168 -9.98 -29.75 16.93
N GLN A 169 -9.36 -30.46 15.98
CA GLN A 169 -9.14 -31.91 16.11
C GLN A 169 -8.11 -32.28 17.18
N GLN A 170 -7.28 -31.33 17.65
CA GLN A 170 -6.48 -31.50 18.87
C GLN A 170 -7.25 -31.19 20.17
N GLN A 171 -8.49 -30.71 20.10
CA GLN A 171 -9.30 -30.37 21.29
C GLN A 171 -10.42 -31.36 21.61
N ASP A 172 -10.73 -32.33 20.73
CA ASP A 172 -11.86 -33.26 20.91
C ASP A 172 -11.49 -34.65 21.47
N GLU A 173 -10.24 -34.92 21.87
CA GLU A 173 -9.97 -36.03 22.81
C GLU A 173 -10.23 -35.56 24.23
N ASP A 174 -11.46 -35.76 24.74
CA ASP A 174 -11.90 -35.59 26.15
C ASP A 174 -10.86 -35.01 27.13
N VAL A 175 -10.49 -33.75 26.90
CA VAL A 175 -9.63 -33.01 27.82
C VAL A 175 -10.54 -32.52 28.91
N TYR A 176 -10.60 -33.28 30.00
CA TYR A 176 -11.01 -32.73 31.29
C TYR A 176 -10.30 -31.39 31.47
N ALA A 177 -11.08 -30.31 31.59
CA ALA A 177 -10.56 -28.97 31.82
C ALA A 177 -9.89 -28.92 33.20
N TYR A 178 -8.65 -29.38 33.27
CA TYR A 178 -7.73 -29.06 34.34
C TYR A 178 -7.24 -27.62 34.12
N PRO A 179 -7.09 -26.82 35.20
CA PRO A 179 -6.53 -25.48 35.09
C PRO A 179 -5.15 -25.56 34.41
N MET A 180 -5.01 -24.83 33.29
CA MET A 180 -3.80 -24.79 32.48
C MET A 180 -2.61 -24.40 33.33
N ASN A 181 -1.77 -25.39 33.63
CA ASN A 181 -0.40 -25.24 34.09
C ASN A 181 0.32 -26.58 34.00
N ASN A 182 0.86 -26.85 32.81
CA ASN A 182 2.06 -27.66 32.55
C ASN A 182 2.09 -28.00 31.06
N CYS A 183 2.84 -27.20 30.29
CA CYS A 183 3.29 -27.62 28.98
C CYS A 183 4.77 -27.26 28.84
N SER A 184 5.67 -28.09 29.41
CA SER A 184 7.05 -28.21 28.90
C SER A 184 7.84 -29.45 29.36
N ASN A 185 7.23 -30.55 29.82
CA ASN A 185 7.99 -31.75 30.20
C ASN A 185 7.70 -32.96 29.33
N TYR A 186 7.87 -32.80 28.01
CA TYR A 186 8.12 -33.94 27.12
C TYR A 186 9.00 -33.54 25.93
N MET A 187 10.24 -33.16 26.20
CA MET A 187 11.36 -33.35 25.26
C MET A 187 12.71 -33.16 25.98
N LYS A 188 13.23 -34.24 26.58
CA LYS A 188 14.67 -34.39 26.84
C LYS A 188 15.10 -35.83 26.50
N SER A 189 15.62 -35.93 25.28
CA SER A 189 16.67 -36.82 24.76
C SER A 189 16.81 -38.24 25.34
N THR A 190 16.51 -39.23 24.51
CA THR A 190 17.52 -40.19 24.04
C THR A 190 17.06 -40.74 22.68
N ASP A 191 17.95 -40.73 21.69
CA ASP A 191 17.78 -41.21 20.31
C ASP A 191 16.97 -40.39 19.28
N LEU A 192 17.26 -39.09 19.17
CA LEU A 192 16.95 -38.27 17.99
C LEU A 192 18.23 -37.84 17.23
N LYS A 193 19.07 -38.80 16.84
CA LYS A 193 20.18 -38.53 15.89
C LYS A 193 19.79 -38.65 14.42
N ASN A 194 18.53 -38.97 14.09
CA ASN A 194 18.08 -39.17 12.70
C ASN A 194 16.73 -38.53 12.35
N PHE A 195 16.18 -37.64 13.18
CA PHE A 195 15.00 -36.88 12.76
C PHE A 195 15.46 -35.72 11.89
N GLN A 196 15.63 -35.99 10.60
CA GLN A 196 15.55 -34.96 9.59
C GLN A 196 14.20 -34.28 9.77
N ILE A 197 14.19 -33.16 10.49
CA ILE A 197 13.20 -32.12 10.25
C ILE A 197 13.41 -31.80 8.78
N LYS A 198 12.64 -32.46 7.92
CA LYS A 198 12.38 -31.92 6.60
C LYS A 198 11.89 -30.54 6.92
N ASP A 199 12.69 -29.56 6.55
CA ASP A 199 12.27 -28.20 6.28
C ASP A 199 11.08 -28.29 5.32
N SER A 200 9.91 -28.64 5.83
CA SER A 200 8.67 -28.03 5.42
C SER A 200 8.70 -26.62 6.00
N VAL A 201 9.72 -25.84 5.60
CA VAL A 201 9.45 -24.52 5.05
C VAL A 201 8.18 -24.74 4.29
N LEU A 202 7.08 -24.25 4.89
CA LEU A 202 5.80 -24.11 4.25
C LEU A 202 6.13 -23.17 3.10
N THR A 203 6.69 -23.75 2.05
CA THR A 203 6.58 -23.26 0.71
C THR A 203 5.07 -23.24 0.61
N LEU A 204 4.50 -22.07 0.90
CA LEU A 204 3.61 -21.49 -0.06
C LEU A 204 4.32 -21.73 -1.40
N LYS A 205 4.08 -22.92 -1.98
CA LYS A 205 3.62 -23.05 -3.35
C LYS A 205 2.38 -22.18 -3.40
N SER A 206 2.59 -20.87 -3.25
CA SER A 206 1.85 -19.91 -3.98
C SER A 206 2.10 -20.40 -5.40
N GLU A 207 1.17 -21.19 -5.92
CA GLU A 207 0.84 -21.24 -7.33
C GLU A 207 0.39 -19.82 -7.76
N VAL A 208 1.16 -18.79 -7.38
CA VAL A 208 1.37 -17.63 -8.19
C VAL A 208 1.90 -18.25 -9.45
N LYS A 209 1.00 -18.43 -10.42
CA LYS A 209 1.28 -18.87 -11.78
C LYS A 209 2.43 -18.02 -12.31
N SER A 210 3.67 -18.43 -12.01
CA SER A 210 4.88 -17.67 -12.33
C SER A 210 5.18 -17.77 -13.82
N GLU A 211 4.59 -18.75 -14.50
CA GLU A 211 4.90 -19.08 -15.90
C GLU A 211 4.45 -18.03 -16.93
N ASN A 212 3.62 -17.04 -16.58
CA ASN A 212 3.25 -15.97 -17.51
C ASN A 212 3.62 -14.54 -17.04
N SER A 213 4.47 -14.40 -16.01
CA SER A 213 4.81 -13.08 -15.48
C SER A 213 5.81 -12.29 -16.35
N SER A 214 6.36 -12.86 -17.42
CA SER A 214 7.23 -12.13 -18.36
C SER A 214 6.46 -11.56 -19.56
N GLY A 215 5.46 -12.29 -20.07
CA GLY A 215 4.70 -11.90 -21.27
C GLY A 215 3.96 -10.58 -21.10
N TRP A 216 3.33 -10.35 -19.94
CA TRP A 216 2.56 -9.12 -19.71
C TRP A 216 3.40 -7.85 -19.55
N LEU A 217 4.64 -7.96 -19.06
CA LEU A 217 5.55 -6.83 -19.01
C LEU A 217 5.94 -6.39 -20.42
N TYR A 218 6.10 -7.37 -21.31
CA TYR A 218 6.28 -7.12 -22.74
C TYR A 218 5.06 -6.42 -23.35
N GLU A 219 3.84 -6.82 -22.99
CA GLU A 219 2.61 -6.14 -23.42
C GLU A 219 2.53 -4.68 -22.90
N MET A 220 2.96 -4.43 -21.66
CA MET A 220 3.01 -3.06 -21.11
C MET A 220 4.05 -2.19 -21.81
N ASN A 221 5.22 -2.74 -22.13
CA ASN A 221 6.27 -1.98 -22.82
C ASN A 221 5.89 -1.71 -24.30
N ASP A 222 5.29 -2.70 -24.98
CA ASP A 222 4.69 -2.51 -26.31
C ASP A 222 3.58 -1.44 -26.29
N SER A 223 2.78 -1.39 -25.20
CA SER A 223 1.80 -0.31 -25.00
C SER A 223 2.45 1.09 -24.95
N TYR A 224 3.64 1.22 -24.37
CA TYR A 224 4.37 2.49 -24.33
C TYR A 224 4.83 2.94 -25.73
N HIS A 225 5.39 2.03 -26.52
CA HIS A 225 5.76 2.33 -27.92
C HIS A 225 4.56 2.70 -28.78
N LYS A 226 3.41 2.03 -28.59
CA LYS A 226 2.14 2.39 -29.25
C LYS A 226 1.71 3.82 -28.89
N LYS A 227 1.91 4.28 -27.64
CA LYS A 227 1.58 5.66 -27.23
C LYS A 227 2.46 6.70 -27.91
N ILE A 228 3.76 6.45 -27.99
CA ILE A 228 4.67 7.35 -28.73
C ILE A 228 4.21 7.46 -30.19
N LYS A 229 3.82 6.34 -30.81
CA LYS A 229 3.27 6.36 -32.17
C LYS A 229 1.99 7.19 -32.26
N ILE A 230 1.04 7.04 -31.33
CA ILE A 230 -0.19 7.84 -31.30
C ILE A 230 0.15 9.33 -31.21
N ILE A 231 1.06 9.74 -30.33
CA ILE A 231 1.49 11.14 -30.22
C ILE A 231 2.09 11.65 -31.53
N ILE A 232 2.95 10.84 -32.18
CA ILE A 232 3.52 11.19 -33.50
C ILE A 232 2.42 11.33 -34.57
N TYR A 233 1.41 10.46 -34.55
CA TYR A 233 0.24 10.57 -35.46
C TYR A 233 -0.58 11.82 -35.17
N SER A 234 -0.79 12.19 -33.90
CA SER A 234 -1.44 13.44 -33.50
C SER A 234 -0.68 14.65 -34.05
N ILE A 235 0.65 14.67 -33.92
CA ILE A 235 1.49 15.76 -34.44
C ILE A 235 1.40 15.84 -35.97
N LYS A 236 1.44 14.71 -36.68
CA LYS A 236 1.27 14.67 -38.14
C LYS A 236 -0.10 15.15 -38.58
N PHE A 237 -1.16 14.75 -37.86
CA PHE A 237 -2.53 15.18 -38.10
C PHE A 237 -2.67 16.70 -37.92
N ILE A 238 -2.13 17.25 -36.82
CA ILE A 238 -2.09 18.69 -36.57
C ILE A 238 -1.37 19.43 -37.69
N LYS A 239 -0.21 18.91 -38.16
CA LYS A 239 0.54 19.53 -39.26
C LYS A 239 -0.23 19.52 -40.58
N SER A 240 -1.03 18.48 -40.85
CA SER A 240 -1.85 18.39 -42.06
C SER A 240 -2.94 19.46 -42.10
N ASN A 241 -3.52 19.82 -40.95
CA ASN A 241 -4.59 20.82 -40.86
C ASN A 241 -4.07 22.27 -40.79
N GLY A 242 -2.76 22.48 -40.59
CA GLY A 242 -2.17 23.82 -40.48
C GLY A 242 -2.00 24.57 -41.80
N ASN A 243 -2.35 23.97 -42.95
CA ASN A 243 -2.15 24.57 -44.28
C ASN A 243 -3.35 25.40 -44.78
N GLU A 244 -4.39 25.59 -43.97
CA GLU A 244 -5.52 26.45 -44.35
C GLU A 244 -5.15 27.94 -44.27
N ASN A 245 -5.68 28.75 -45.17
CA ASN A 245 -5.38 30.18 -45.26
C ASN A 245 -5.71 30.89 -43.92
N GLU A 246 -4.71 31.52 -43.29
CA GLU A 246 -4.86 32.18 -41.97
C GLU A 246 -6.02 33.19 -41.90
N ASN A 247 -6.38 33.80 -43.04
CA ASN A 247 -7.43 34.81 -43.12
C ASN A 247 -8.83 34.27 -42.80
N ASP A 248 -9.10 32.98 -43.02
CA ASP A 248 -10.43 32.39 -42.81
C ASP A 248 -10.72 32.12 -41.33
N ASN A 249 -9.70 32.18 -40.46
CA ASN A 249 -9.80 31.82 -39.04
C ASN A 249 -10.06 33.01 -38.10
N LEU A 250 -10.17 34.24 -38.63
CA LEU A 250 -10.43 35.44 -37.82
C LEU A 250 -11.93 35.72 -37.69
N ILE A 251 -12.52 35.39 -36.53
CA ILE A 251 -13.90 35.75 -36.22
C ILE A 251 -13.92 37.16 -35.61
N LYS A 252 -14.73 38.06 -36.18
CA LYS A 252 -15.02 39.37 -35.59
C LYS A 252 -16.12 39.23 -34.54
N ASN A 253 -15.81 39.40 -33.26
CA ASN A 253 -16.82 39.46 -32.20
C ASN A 253 -16.84 40.85 -31.56
N LYS A 254 -17.89 41.63 -31.87
CA LYS A 254 -18.29 42.95 -31.36
C LYS A 254 -17.26 44.09 -31.36
N ASN A 255 -15.97 43.85 -31.08
CA ASN A 255 -14.82 44.74 -31.26
C ASN A 255 -13.46 44.01 -31.16
N VAL A 256 -13.44 42.69 -30.95
CA VAL A 256 -12.20 41.90 -30.77
C VAL A 256 -12.13 40.84 -31.85
N HIS A 257 -10.96 40.75 -32.49
CA HIS A 257 -10.63 39.64 -33.38
C HIS A 257 -10.19 38.47 -32.53
N VAL A 258 -10.92 37.37 -32.60
CA VAL A 258 -10.58 36.13 -31.89
C VAL A 258 -10.24 35.08 -32.92
N PHE A 259 -9.07 34.45 -32.78
CA PHE A 259 -8.65 33.35 -33.61
C PHE A 259 -9.52 32.11 -33.33
N LYS A 260 -10.23 31.58 -34.33
CA LYS A 260 -10.97 30.32 -34.23
C LYS A 260 -9.96 29.17 -34.28
N CYS A 261 -9.92 28.35 -33.24
CA CYS A 261 -9.03 27.20 -33.28
C CYS A 261 -9.67 26.01 -33.98
N ASN A 262 -8.97 25.47 -34.99
CA ASN A 262 -9.40 24.27 -35.73
C ASN A 262 -9.17 22.97 -34.93
N LEU A 263 -8.75 23.06 -33.67
CA LEU A 263 -8.54 21.93 -32.76
C LEU A 263 -9.68 21.75 -31.74
N ASP A 264 -10.74 22.56 -31.80
CA ASP A 264 -11.90 22.41 -30.90
C ASP A 264 -12.58 21.03 -31.08
N ASP A 265 -12.76 20.55 -32.32
CA ASP A 265 -13.37 19.22 -32.58
C ASP A 265 -12.47 18.06 -32.11
N PRO A 266 -11.16 18.04 -32.43
CA PRO A 266 -10.23 17.10 -31.80
C PRO A 266 -10.24 17.15 -30.27
N ASP A 267 -10.31 18.33 -29.64
CA ASP A 267 -10.34 18.45 -28.17
C ASP A 267 -11.56 17.73 -27.59
N LEU A 268 -12.73 17.94 -28.20
CA LEU A 268 -13.96 17.25 -27.84
C LEU A 268 -13.81 15.72 -27.98
N PHE A 269 -13.23 15.25 -29.08
CA PHE A 269 -12.97 13.83 -29.31
C PHE A 269 -12.04 13.22 -28.24
N TYR A 270 -10.96 13.90 -27.89
CA TYR A 270 -10.07 13.46 -26.82
C TYR A 270 -10.74 13.46 -25.44
N ASN A 271 -11.59 14.46 -25.14
CA ASN A 271 -12.38 14.47 -23.91
C ASN A 271 -13.32 13.25 -23.82
N ALA A 272 -13.94 12.84 -24.94
CA ALA A 272 -14.74 11.62 -25.01
C ALA A 272 -13.90 10.36 -24.78
N ILE A 273 -12.68 10.28 -25.34
CA ILE A 273 -11.75 9.17 -25.05
C ILE A 273 -11.40 9.13 -23.56
N TYR A 274 -11.10 10.27 -22.94
CA TYR A 274 -10.77 10.33 -21.52
C TYR A 274 -11.94 9.94 -20.62
N PHE A 275 -13.17 10.26 -21.01
CA PHE A 275 -14.36 9.76 -20.34
C PHE A 275 -14.41 8.22 -20.33
N LEU A 276 -14.20 7.59 -21.49
CA LEU A 276 -14.18 6.13 -21.60
C LEU A 276 -13.04 5.49 -20.78
N ILE A 277 -11.84 6.09 -20.82
CA ILE A 277 -10.69 5.63 -20.02
C ILE A 277 -11.00 5.75 -18.53
N THR A 278 -11.66 6.82 -18.09
CA THR A 278 -11.99 7.02 -16.68
C THR A 278 -13.05 6.02 -16.20
N ILE A 279 -14.03 5.68 -17.04
CA ILE A 279 -14.98 4.59 -16.78
C ILE A 279 -14.26 3.25 -16.63
N LEU A 280 -13.26 2.98 -17.49
CA LEU A 280 -12.44 1.78 -17.39
C LEU A 280 -11.66 1.74 -16.07
N ILE A 281 -10.99 2.84 -15.70
CA ILE A 281 -10.27 2.97 -14.42
C ILE A 281 -11.22 2.73 -13.24
N LEU A 282 -12.41 3.32 -13.25
CA LEU A 282 -13.42 3.14 -12.22
C LEU A 282 -13.87 1.68 -12.11
N THR A 283 -14.13 1.03 -13.25
CA THR A 283 -14.57 -0.37 -13.30
C THR A 283 -13.52 -1.30 -12.72
N ILE A 284 -12.27 -1.17 -13.16
CA ILE A 284 -11.17 -1.99 -12.62
C ILE A 284 -10.95 -1.65 -11.14
N GLY A 285 -11.08 -0.38 -10.72
CA GLY A 285 -10.90 0.04 -9.32
C GLY A 285 -11.92 -0.60 -8.38
N ARG A 286 -13.18 -0.64 -8.82
CA ARG A 286 -14.25 -1.34 -8.11
C ARG A 286 -13.95 -2.83 -7.99
N ILE A 287 -13.51 -3.48 -9.07
CA ILE A 287 -13.11 -4.88 -9.03
C ILE A 287 -11.92 -5.08 -8.08
N ALA A 288 -10.88 -4.27 -8.20
CA ALA A 288 -9.65 -4.33 -7.41
C ALA A 288 -9.94 -4.15 -5.91
N SER A 289 -10.89 -3.30 -5.51
CA SER A 289 -11.31 -3.15 -4.10
C SER A 289 -11.85 -4.44 -3.46
N GLY A 290 -12.23 -5.42 -4.29
CA GLY A 290 -12.59 -6.77 -3.88
C GLY A 290 -11.41 -7.61 -3.38
N PHE A 291 -10.17 -7.24 -3.70
CA PHE A 291 -8.97 -8.00 -3.37
C PHE A 291 -8.39 -7.59 -2.00
N GLU A 292 -7.48 -8.43 -1.51
CA GLU A 292 -6.64 -8.23 -0.32
C GLU A 292 -5.18 -8.02 -0.74
N LEU A 293 -4.38 -7.49 0.20
CA LEU A 293 -2.96 -7.19 -0.04
C LEU A 293 -2.75 -6.22 -1.21
N ILE A 294 -3.76 -5.38 -1.44
CA ILE A 294 -3.70 -4.24 -2.36
C ILE A 294 -3.37 -2.97 -1.57
N TYR A 295 -2.83 -1.97 -2.22
CA TYR A 295 -2.58 -0.69 -1.58
C TYR A 295 -3.88 0.10 -1.31
N ASN A 296 -3.93 0.79 -0.17
CA ASN A 296 -5.01 1.69 0.25
C ASN A 296 -5.33 2.74 -0.83
N TYR A 297 -4.33 3.20 -1.58
CA TYR A 297 -4.55 4.21 -2.62
C TYR A 297 -5.43 3.73 -3.77
N VAL A 298 -5.65 2.43 -3.97
CA VAL A 298 -6.59 1.92 -4.97
C VAL A 298 -8.01 2.43 -4.69
N ILE A 299 -8.38 2.52 -3.41
CA ILE A 299 -9.65 3.13 -2.99
C ILE A 299 -9.66 4.61 -3.37
N TYR A 300 -8.57 5.33 -3.11
CA TYR A 300 -8.45 6.75 -3.46
C TYR A 300 -8.51 7.00 -4.97
N ILE A 301 -7.91 6.15 -5.81
CA ILE A 301 -8.04 6.21 -7.28
C ILE A 301 -9.51 6.01 -7.69
N THR A 302 -10.22 5.10 -7.02
CA THR A 302 -11.64 4.84 -7.31
C THR A 302 -12.49 6.07 -6.97
N TYR A 303 -12.28 6.68 -5.79
CA TYR A 303 -12.97 7.92 -5.40
C TYR A 303 -12.62 9.11 -6.29
N SER A 304 -11.34 9.27 -6.64
CA SER A 304 -10.91 10.33 -7.54
C SER A 304 -11.49 10.15 -8.95
N SER A 305 -11.75 8.91 -9.39
CA SER A 305 -12.37 8.64 -10.69
C SER A 305 -13.85 9.07 -10.73
N TYR A 306 -14.59 8.95 -9.62
CA TYR A 306 -15.95 9.50 -9.54
C TYR A 306 -15.93 11.02 -9.68
N ILE A 307 -15.03 11.70 -8.97
CA ILE A 307 -14.87 13.15 -9.08
C ILE A 307 -14.47 13.51 -10.52
N ALA A 308 -13.48 12.83 -11.10
CA ALA A 308 -13.00 13.06 -12.44
C ALA A 308 -14.10 12.95 -13.51
N ILE A 309 -14.99 11.97 -13.38
CA ILE A 309 -16.14 11.81 -14.29
C ILE A 309 -17.07 13.03 -14.18
N ILE A 310 -17.44 13.41 -12.95
CA ILE A 310 -18.42 14.47 -12.69
C ILE A 310 -17.86 15.84 -13.07
N THR A 311 -16.62 16.16 -12.71
CA THR A 311 -16.04 17.50 -12.87
C THR A 311 -15.06 17.63 -14.03
N GLY A 312 -14.77 16.57 -14.77
CA GLY A 312 -13.89 16.59 -15.94
C GLY A 312 -14.68 16.44 -17.24
N PRO A 313 -14.66 15.26 -17.89
CA PRO A 313 -15.22 15.11 -19.24
C PRO A 313 -16.70 15.47 -19.37
N ILE A 314 -17.54 15.15 -18.38
CA ILE A 314 -18.98 15.50 -18.43
C ILE A 314 -19.15 17.02 -18.47
N MET A 315 -18.40 17.76 -17.67
CA MET A 315 -18.52 19.22 -17.63
C MET A 315 -17.93 19.87 -18.88
N ASN A 316 -16.91 19.27 -19.49
CA ASN A 316 -16.39 19.73 -20.79
C ASN A 316 -17.40 19.49 -21.92
N LEU A 317 -18.11 18.36 -21.91
CA LEU A 317 -19.21 18.13 -22.86
C LEU A 317 -20.34 19.15 -22.63
N PHE A 318 -20.73 19.36 -21.38
CA PHE A 318 -21.75 20.33 -21.03
C PHE A 318 -21.35 21.76 -21.44
N SER A 319 -20.12 22.20 -21.14
CA SER A 319 -19.63 23.54 -21.50
C SER A 319 -19.64 23.78 -23.00
N SER A 320 -19.28 22.76 -23.78
CA SER A 320 -19.30 22.84 -25.24
C SER A 320 -20.71 23.10 -25.79
N THR A 321 -21.73 22.48 -25.19
CA THR A 321 -23.14 22.65 -25.59
C THR A 321 -23.79 23.91 -25.02
N ALA A 322 -23.47 24.29 -23.77
CA ALA A 322 -24.14 25.38 -23.08
C ALA A 322 -23.59 26.77 -23.46
N PHE A 323 -22.33 26.85 -23.87
CA PHE A 323 -21.62 28.11 -24.14
C PHE A 323 -21.13 28.21 -25.58
N GLU A 324 -21.84 27.62 -26.54
CA GLU A 324 -21.47 27.62 -27.97
C GLU A 324 -21.22 29.04 -28.49
N GLU A 325 -22.10 30.00 -28.14
CA GLU A 325 -21.98 31.39 -28.57
C GLU A 325 -21.03 32.24 -27.69
N GLN A 326 -20.69 31.77 -26.49
CA GLN A 326 -19.99 32.56 -25.46
C GLN A 326 -18.63 31.95 -25.11
N ARG A 327 -17.69 32.01 -26.05
CA ARG A 327 -16.36 31.41 -25.91
C ARG A 327 -15.59 31.83 -24.66
N TYR A 328 -15.65 33.11 -24.26
CA TYR A 328 -14.97 33.59 -23.05
C TYR A 328 -15.55 32.94 -21.77
N SER A 329 -16.88 32.88 -21.67
CA SER A 329 -17.58 32.20 -20.58
C SER A 329 -17.23 30.71 -20.55
N ARG A 330 -17.19 30.06 -21.72
CA ARG A 330 -16.78 28.65 -21.87
C ARG A 330 -15.38 28.42 -21.31
N ILE A 331 -14.41 29.23 -21.71
CA ILE A 331 -13.01 29.13 -21.28
C ILE A 331 -12.90 29.27 -19.76
N ILE A 332 -13.51 30.29 -19.16
CA ILE A 332 -13.46 30.50 -17.70
C ILE A 332 -14.06 29.30 -16.96
N TYR A 333 -15.22 28.83 -17.43
CA TYR A 333 -15.91 27.70 -16.84
C TYR A 333 -15.06 26.43 -16.88
N GLU A 334 -14.54 26.08 -18.06
CA GLU A 334 -13.68 24.91 -18.25
C GLU A 334 -12.41 24.97 -17.41
N VAL A 335 -11.73 26.12 -17.38
CA VAL A 335 -10.52 26.31 -16.55
C VAL A 335 -10.86 26.10 -15.09
N THR A 336 -11.94 26.69 -14.59
CA THR A 336 -12.29 26.63 -13.17
C THR A 336 -12.65 25.20 -12.77
N ILE A 337 -13.54 24.57 -13.53
CA ILE A 337 -14.04 23.23 -13.22
C ILE A 337 -12.94 22.16 -13.36
N ASN A 338 -12.14 22.21 -14.44
CA ASN A 338 -11.04 21.27 -14.58
C ASN A 338 -9.93 21.51 -13.55
N SER A 339 -9.68 22.76 -13.13
CA SER A 339 -8.72 23.03 -12.05
C SER A 339 -9.17 22.40 -10.74
N ILE A 340 -10.45 22.53 -10.39
CA ILE A 340 -11.04 21.86 -9.22
C ILE A 340 -10.90 20.34 -9.36
N CYS A 341 -11.18 19.79 -10.54
CA CYS A 341 -11.04 18.37 -10.83
C CYS A 341 -9.62 17.86 -10.55
N TYR A 342 -8.62 18.38 -11.26
CA TYR A 342 -7.25 17.86 -11.19
C TYR A 342 -6.56 18.18 -9.86
N LEU A 343 -6.87 19.31 -9.21
CA LEU A 343 -6.40 19.57 -7.84
C LEU A 343 -7.02 18.59 -6.84
N SER A 344 -8.31 18.30 -6.96
CA SER A 344 -8.97 17.33 -6.07
C SER A 344 -8.37 15.93 -6.23
N ILE A 345 -8.12 15.49 -7.48
CA ILE A 345 -7.45 14.22 -7.75
C ILE A 345 -6.04 14.22 -7.14
N PHE A 346 -5.26 15.28 -7.35
CA PHE A 346 -3.91 15.40 -6.78
C PHE A 346 -3.93 15.32 -5.25
N ILE A 347 -4.82 16.06 -4.59
CA ILE A 347 -4.96 16.04 -3.12
C ILE A 347 -5.34 14.64 -2.65
N ILE A 348 -6.38 14.02 -3.20
CA ILE A 348 -6.86 12.70 -2.79
C ILE A 348 -5.78 11.63 -2.93
N LEU A 349 -5.00 11.66 -4.01
CA LEU A 349 -3.95 10.66 -4.26
C LEU A 349 -2.67 10.91 -3.44
N SER A 350 -2.39 12.16 -3.06
CA SER A 350 -1.18 12.51 -2.28
C SER A 350 -1.41 12.50 -0.77
N TRP A 351 -2.66 12.72 -0.32
CA TRP A 351 -3.00 12.96 1.08
C TRP A 351 -2.49 11.87 2.03
N ASP A 352 -2.69 10.60 1.67
CA ASP A 352 -2.24 9.46 2.46
C ASP A 352 -0.73 9.51 2.75
N LYS A 353 0.06 9.86 1.75
CA LYS A 353 1.53 9.92 1.88
C LYS A 353 1.94 11.12 2.71
N VAL A 354 1.37 12.28 2.43
CA VAL A 354 1.61 13.51 3.22
C VAL A 354 1.27 13.26 4.68
N TYR A 355 0.11 12.66 4.96
CA TYR A 355 -0.33 12.31 6.30
C TYR A 355 0.66 11.41 7.05
N TYR A 356 1.12 10.32 6.41
CA TYR A 356 2.05 9.40 7.07
C TYR A 356 3.48 9.93 7.18
N ILE A 357 3.89 10.83 6.29
CA ILE A 357 5.14 11.58 6.43
C ILE A 357 5.06 12.48 7.67
N ILE A 358 3.99 13.26 7.82
CA ILE A 358 3.77 14.15 8.98
C ILE A 358 3.74 13.35 10.28
N LYS A 359 3.04 12.20 10.30
CA LYS A 359 2.98 11.32 11.47
C LYS A 359 4.26 10.53 11.75
N ARG A 360 5.29 10.64 10.91
CA ARG A 360 6.51 9.80 10.98
C ARG A 360 6.20 8.30 11.03
N ALA A 361 5.09 7.89 10.40
CA ALA A 361 4.59 6.52 10.38
C ALA A 361 4.75 5.89 8.98
N GLY A 362 5.59 6.49 8.14
CA GLY A 362 5.79 6.08 6.75
C GLY A 362 6.45 4.70 6.57
N ASN A 363 6.97 4.12 7.65
CA ASN A 363 7.65 2.83 7.60
C ASN A 363 6.76 1.67 8.03
N LYS A 364 5.54 1.93 8.53
CA LYS A 364 4.62 0.88 8.97
C LYS A 364 3.82 0.39 7.76
N PRO A 365 4.13 -0.79 7.19
CA PRO A 365 3.53 -1.21 5.93
C PRO A 365 2.03 -1.49 6.06
N THR A 366 1.58 -1.86 7.26
CA THR A 366 0.17 -2.03 7.63
C THR A 366 -0.70 -0.80 7.35
N ASN A 367 -0.09 0.39 7.29
CA ASN A 367 -0.79 1.64 6.98
C ASN A 367 -1.11 1.81 5.50
N TYR A 368 -0.45 1.04 4.63
CA TYR A 368 -0.55 1.17 3.18
C TYR A 368 -1.29 0.06 2.51
N PHE A 369 -1.43 -1.11 3.14
CA PHE A 369 -2.13 -2.26 2.57
C PHE A 369 -3.53 -2.38 3.16
N ILE A 370 -4.51 -2.63 2.28
CA ILE A 370 -5.84 -3.05 2.66
C ILE A 370 -5.74 -4.51 3.05
N TYR A 371 -5.77 -4.75 4.35
CA TYR A 371 -5.95 -6.08 4.91
C TYR A 371 -7.24 -6.11 5.72
N LYS A 372 -8.24 -6.87 5.27
CA LYS A 372 -9.40 -7.13 6.11
C LYS A 372 -9.00 -8.16 7.16
N ARG A 373 -9.29 -7.86 8.43
CA ARG A 373 -9.18 -8.85 9.49
C ARG A 373 -10.23 -9.92 9.23
N HIS A 374 -9.79 -11.13 8.91
CA HIS A 374 -10.69 -12.26 8.67
C HIS A 374 -11.02 -13.02 9.93
N GLU A 375 -10.19 -12.90 10.96
CA GLU A 375 -10.45 -13.58 12.21
C GLU A 375 -11.48 -12.78 13.01
N LYS A 376 -12.68 -13.36 13.11
CA LYS A 376 -13.69 -12.93 14.05
C LYS A 376 -13.11 -13.09 15.45
N CYS A 377 -12.97 -11.98 16.14
CA CYS A 377 -12.58 -11.92 17.54
C CYS A 377 -13.51 -12.81 18.35
N LEU A 378 -13.02 -13.92 18.92
CA LEU A 378 -13.86 -14.87 19.66
C LEU A 378 -14.53 -14.23 20.88
N ILE A 379 -13.83 -13.28 21.53
CA ILE A 379 -14.31 -12.57 22.72
C ILE A 379 -15.53 -11.70 22.40
N HIS A 380 -15.46 -10.90 21.33
CA HIS A 380 -16.48 -9.92 20.98
C HIS A 380 -17.38 -10.36 19.83
N ASN A 381 -17.14 -11.56 19.29
CA ASN A 381 -17.79 -12.08 18.10
C ASN A 381 -17.82 -11.04 16.95
N SER A 382 -16.72 -10.30 16.76
CA SER A 382 -16.65 -9.16 15.85
C SER A 382 -15.33 -9.13 15.08
N ILE A 383 -15.37 -8.82 13.79
CA ILE A 383 -14.18 -8.65 12.92
C ILE A 383 -13.48 -7.29 13.12
N SER A 384 -14.12 -6.37 13.83
CA SER A 384 -13.63 -5.00 14.07
C SER A 384 -13.26 -4.73 15.53
N CYS A 385 -13.20 -5.76 16.37
CA CYS A 385 -12.86 -5.58 17.78
C CYS A 385 -11.42 -5.04 17.96
N GLY A 386 -11.22 -4.19 18.96
CA GLY A 386 -9.90 -3.64 19.33
C GLY A 386 -9.02 -4.61 20.12
N CYS A 387 -9.40 -5.88 20.27
CA CYS A 387 -8.56 -6.85 20.96
C CYS A 387 -7.23 -6.98 20.23
N LYS A 388 -6.15 -7.09 21.03
CA LYS A 388 -4.85 -7.47 20.51
C LYS A 388 -5.02 -8.82 19.82
N LEU A 389 -4.73 -8.86 18.53
CA LEU A 389 -4.54 -10.11 17.81
C LEU A 389 -3.49 -10.92 18.57
N ASN A 390 -3.59 -12.25 18.51
CA ASN A 390 -2.48 -13.10 18.89
C ASN A 390 -1.23 -12.61 18.13
N ASP A 391 -0.12 -12.41 18.83
CA ASP A 391 1.11 -11.89 18.24
C ASP A 391 1.55 -12.74 17.03
N TYR A 392 1.26 -14.05 17.06
CA TYR A 392 1.46 -14.95 15.92
C TYR A 392 0.72 -14.51 14.63
N VAL A 393 -0.56 -14.12 14.75
CA VAL A 393 -1.37 -13.67 13.60
C VAL A 393 -0.82 -12.34 13.07
N ARG A 394 -0.34 -11.48 13.97
CA ARG A 394 0.30 -10.22 13.59
C ARG A 394 1.60 -10.44 12.84
N GLU A 395 2.44 -11.36 13.29
CA GLU A 395 3.71 -11.71 12.65
C GLU A 395 3.48 -12.33 11.26
N ASN A 396 2.53 -13.26 11.14
CA ASN A 396 2.16 -13.85 9.86
C ASN A 396 1.62 -12.79 8.90
N LEU A 397 0.81 -11.84 9.39
CA LEU A 397 0.34 -10.69 8.59
C LEU A 397 1.52 -9.84 8.09
N LEU A 398 2.46 -9.49 8.97
CA LEU A 398 3.63 -8.69 8.60
C LEU A 398 4.49 -9.44 7.56
N GLN A 399 4.70 -10.74 7.73
CA GLN A 399 5.42 -11.58 6.78
C GLN A 399 4.74 -11.60 5.41
N ASN A 400 3.41 -11.74 5.36
CA ASN A 400 2.65 -11.70 4.10
C ASN A 400 2.73 -10.32 3.42
N ILE A 401 2.69 -9.25 4.21
CA ILE A 401 2.87 -7.89 3.71
C ILE A 401 4.27 -7.70 3.14
N ASP A 402 5.31 -8.18 3.81
CA ASP A 402 6.70 -8.09 3.34
C ASP A 402 6.93 -8.87 2.06
N VAL A 403 6.36 -10.08 1.94
CA VAL A 403 6.33 -10.85 0.69
C VAL A 403 5.62 -10.04 -0.40
N GLY A 404 4.46 -9.45 -0.10
CA GLY A 404 3.74 -8.56 -1.01
C GLY A 404 4.62 -7.41 -1.50
N ILE A 405 5.24 -6.66 -0.58
CA ILE A 405 6.15 -5.55 -0.89
C ILE A 405 7.28 -6.00 -1.81
N ASN A 406 7.89 -7.15 -1.55
CA ASN A 406 8.97 -7.68 -2.36
C ASN A 406 8.50 -8.02 -3.79
N VAL A 407 7.28 -8.56 -3.94
CA VAL A 407 6.67 -8.79 -5.25
C VAL A 407 6.40 -7.47 -5.98
N TYR A 408 5.87 -6.46 -5.29
CA TYR A 408 5.67 -5.12 -5.87
C TYR A 408 6.99 -4.48 -6.30
N LYS A 409 8.06 -4.58 -5.49
CA LYS A 409 9.38 -4.04 -5.83
C LYS A 409 10.00 -4.73 -7.06
N LYS A 410 9.88 -6.06 -7.15
CA LYS A 410 10.32 -6.80 -8.34
C LYS A 410 9.52 -6.39 -9.58
N SER A 411 8.20 -6.26 -9.43
CA SER A 411 7.31 -5.88 -10.53
C SER A 411 7.54 -4.44 -10.99
N SER A 412 7.77 -3.49 -10.07
CA SER A 412 8.03 -2.09 -10.41
C SER A 412 9.37 -1.91 -11.12
N ASN A 413 10.41 -2.63 -10.68
CA ASN A 413 11.73 -2.61 -11.34
C ASN A 413 11.67 -3.17 -12.76
N LEU A 414 10.82 -4.16 -13.01
CA LEU A 414 10.61 -4.70 -14.35
C LEU A 414 9.84 -3.76 -15.28
N ILE A 415 8.98 -2.89 -14.74
CA ILE A 415 8.24 -1.88 -15.52
C ILE A 415 9.12 -0.66 -15.85
N LEU A 416 10.12 -0.37 -15.01
CA LEU A 416 11.04 0.75 -15.21
C LEU A 416 12.19 0.44 -16.19
N LYS A 417 12.49 -0.85 -16.41
CA LYS A 417 13.43 -1.31 -17.44
C LYS A 417 12.70 -1.45 -18.77
#